data_AF-A0A662YMZ4-F1
#
_entry.id   AF-A0A662YMZ4-F1
#
_cell.length_a   1.000
_cell.length_b   1.000
_cell.length_c   1.000
_cell.angle_alpha   90.00
_cell.angle_beta   90.00
_cell.angle_gamma   90.00
#
_symmetry.space_group_name_H-M   'P 1'
#
loop_
_entity.id
_entity.type
_entity.pdbx_description
1 polymer ?
#
loop_
_entity_poly.entity_id
_entity_poly.type
_entity_poly.pdbx_seq_one_letter_code
_entity_poly.pdbx_strand_id
1 'polypeptide(L)'
;MPIKKAKRYSQAEKNVIEVDEPQVIRYYNMGGVDRTDQNISYYRISIRSKKWWVPFFMFMPDVAIQNAWLLYRNSAGHKNRSLDLLAFQREVVNVYRLKFSAAARNAPGIGRPLTAGRQRKEKVPKAVRQDEQGDKCRITDYGKLKNKMLDLQNQKYVRQENVGENEDKMSLKKVLVDLMFKYFDSDNSGLVDSNELSQVIKQEGLAKDLSECTLFDLLKYDDYNGDKHLSKEEFYKAFVVKLI
;
A
#
# COMPACT_ATOMS: atom_id res chain seq x y z
N MET A 1 -23.27 51.36 18.34
CA MET A 1 -23.85 50.15 17.71
C MET A 1 -24.97 49.64 18.61
N PRO A 2 -26.08 49.11 18.08
CA PRO A 2 -27.16 48.60 18.92
C PRO A 2 -26.67 47.41 19.76
N ILE A 3 -27.01 47.43 21.05
CA ILE A 3 -26.64 46.43 22.05
C ILE A 3 -27.85 45.54 22.31
N LYS A 4 -27.64 44.23 22.48
CA LYS A 4 -28.67 43.26 22.87
C LYS A 4 -28.18 42.41 24.04
N LYS A 5 -29.10 41.93 24.88
CA LYS A 5 -28.78 40.97 25.95
C LYS A 5 -28.60 39.57 25.34
N ALA A 6 -27.54 38.88 25.73
CA ALA A 6 -27.25 37.51 25.35
C ALA A 6 -26.99 36.64 26.59
N LYS A 7 -27.54 35.42 26.60
CA LYS A 7 -27.33 34.46 27.69
C LYS A 7 -25.95 33.80 27.55
N ARG A 8 -25.09 34.00 28.55
CA ARG A 8 -23.74 33.40 28.61
C ARG A 8 -23.52 32.74 29.96
N TYR A 9 -22.86 31.59 29.96
CA TYR A 9 -22.47 30.94 31.21
C TYR A 9 -21.28 31.69 31.82
N SER A 10 -21.42 32.15 33.06
CA SER A 10 -20.33 32.74 33.83
C SER A 10 -19.68 31.66 34.68
N GLN A 11 -18.38 31.41 34.48
CA GLN A 11 -17.65 30.46 35.32
C GLN A 11 -17.52 30.95 36.77
N ALA A 12 -17.47 32.26 36.98
CA ALA A 12 -17.36 32.86 38.31
C ALA A 12 -18.65 32.68 39.13
N GLU A 13 -19.81 32.87 38.50
CA GLU A 13 -21.12 32.76 39.15
C GLU A 13 -21.75 31.37 39.02
N LYS A 14 -21.12 30.47 38.25
CA LYS A 14 -21.58 29.11 37.89
C LYS A 14 -23.00 29.04 37.33
N ASN A 15 -23.52 30.15 36.81
CA ASN A 15 -24.87 30.31 36.30
C ASN A 15 -24.87 31.03 34.95
N VAL A 16 -26.01 30.98 34.26
CA VAL A 16 -26.21 31.69 32.99
C VAL A 16 -26.66 33.12 33.29
N ILE A 17 -25.83 34.09 32.92
CA ILE A 17 -26.07 35.53 33.08
C ILE A 17 -26.41 36.19 31.74
N GLU A 18 -27.08 37.33 31.80
CA GLU A 18 -27.35 38.17 30.62
C GLU A 18 -26.25 39.23 30.45
N VAL A 19 -25.46 39.08 29.39
CA VAL A 19 -24.36 39.97 29.03
C VAL A 19 -24.78 40.86 27.88
N ASP A 20 -24.37 42.13 27.93
CA ASP A 20 -24.54 43.05 26.81
C ASP A 20 -23.63 42.66 25.64
N GLU A 21 -24.24 42.30 24.51
CA GLU A 21 -23.56 41.86 23.30
C GLU A 21 -23.88 42.82 22.13
N PRO A 22 -22.86 43.30 21.41
CA PRO A 22 -23.04 44.01 20.15
C PRO A 22 -23.79 43.15 19.12
N GLN A 23 -24.76 43.73 18.40
CA GLN A 23 -25.54 42.97 17.41
C GLN A 23 -24.70 42.26 16.34
N VAL A 24 -23.52 42.78 16.00
CA VAL A 24 -22.62 42.17 15.00
C VAL A 24 -22.17 40.76 15.40
N ILE A 25 -21.98 40.50 16.69
CA ILE A 25 -21.51 39.19 17.19
C ILE A 25 -22.58 38.12 16.95
N ARG A 26 -23.86 38.47 17.03
CA ARG A 26 -24.96 37.54 16.72
C ARG A 26 -24.99 37.10 15.25
N TYR A 27 -24.56 37.95 14.33
CA TYR A 27 -24.45 37.60 12.91
C TYR A 27 -23.18 36.82 12.59
N TYR A 28 -22.22 36.78 13.51
CA TYR A 28 -20.97 36.07 13.35
C TYR A 28 -21.17 34.56 13.55
N ASN A 29 -21.29 33.83 12.44
CA ASN A 29 -21.59 32.40 12.43
C ASN A 29 -20.32 31.55 12.23
N MET A 30 -19.43 31.51 13.22
CA MET A 30 -18.18 30.71 13.13
C MET A 30 -18.39 29.21 13.35
N GLY A 31 -19.47 28.81 14.03
CA GLY A 31 -19.71 27.38 14.32
C GLY A 31 -20.15 26.55 13.11
N GLY A 32 -20.40 27.18 11.96
CA GLY A 32 -20.82 26.49 10.74
C GLY A 32 -19.75 25.55 10.17
N VAL A 33 -18.47 25.95 10.26
CA VAL A 33 -17.35 25.14 9.79
C VAL A 33 -17.11 23.97 10.74
N ASP A 34 -17.04 24.21 12.05
CA ASP A 34 -16.83 23.16 13.06
C ASP A 34 -17.92 22.08 13.00
N ARG A 35 -19.18 22.50 12.80
CA ARG A 35 -20.29 21.56 12.67
C ARG A 35 -20.21 20.75 11.38
N THR A 36 -19.78 21.37 10.28
CA THR A 36 -19.53 20.66 9.01
C THR A 36 -18.40 19.65 9.18
N ASP A 37 -17.31 20.02 9.84
CA ASP A 37 -16.17 19.13 10.09
C ASP A 37 -16.56 17.94 10.96
N GLN A 38 -17.32 18.16 12.04
CA GLN A 38 -17.90 17.09 12.86
C GLN A 38 -18.75 16.13 12.03
N ASN A 39 -19.71 16.66 11.26
CA ASN A 39 -20.59 15.85 10.43
C ASN A 39 -19.84 15.04 9.37
N ILE A 40 -18.83 15.63 8.73
CA ILE A 40 -17.95 14.94 7.78
C ILE A 40 -17.19 13.84 8.50
N SER A 41 -16.61 14.11 9.67
CA SER A 41 -15.85 13.12 10.43
C SER A 41 -16.67 11.87 10.77
N TYR A 42 -17.97 11.99 11.03
CA TYR A 42 -18.83 10.84 11.33
C TYR A 42 -19.07 9.91 10.14
N TYR A 43 -19.13 10.43 8.92
CA TYR A 43 -19.53 9.68 7.71
C TYR A 43 -18.50 9.74 6.58
N ARG A 44 -17.26 10.09 6.91
CA ARG A 44 -16.16 10.33 5.98
C ARG A 44 -15.88 9.13 5.10
N ILE A 45 -15.73 9.38 3.80
CA ILE A 45 -15.24 8.36 2.86
C ILE A 45 -13.72 8.22 3.02
N SER A 46 -13.30 7.19 3.76
CA SER A 46 -11.88 6.90 3.98
C SER A 46 -11.40 5.81 3.01
N ILE A 47 -10.57 6.20 2.04
CA ILE A 47 -9.88 5.28 1.14
C ILE A 47 -8.38 5.37 1.42
N ARG A 48 -7.77 4.25 1.81
CA ARG A 48 -6.33 4.17 2.02
C ARG A 48 -5.62 4.22 0.66
N SER A 49 -4.75 5.21 0.48
CA SER A 49 -3.97 5.37 -0.74
C SER A 49 -2.55 5.83 -0.41
N LYS A 50 -1.59 5.45 -1.25
CA LYS A 50 -0.21 5.96 -1.21
C LYS A 50 -0.07 7.35 -1.84
N LYS A 51 -1.11 7.83 -2.55
CA LYS A 51 -1.10 9.11 -3.26
C LYS A 51 -1.61 10.22 -2.32
N TRP A 52 -0.79 11.24 -2.09
CA TRP A 52 -1.07 12.34 -1.16
C TRP A 52 -2.32 13.16 -1.50
N TRP A 53 -2.73 13.20 -2.78
CA TRP A 53 -3.88 13.97 -3.23
C TRP A 53 -5.23 13.26 -3.01
N VAL A 54 -5.23 11.94 -2.77
CA VAL A 54 -6.47 11.16 -2.62
C VAL A 54 -7.33 11.65 -1.44
N PRO A 55 -6.77 11.93 -0.25
CA PRO A 55 -7.53 12.54 0.84
C PRO A 55 -8.23 13.86 0.46
N PHE A 56 -7.59 14.71 -0.34
CA PHE A 56 -8.20 15.97 -0.80
C PHE A 56 -9.34 15.73 -1.79
N PHE A 57 -9.16 14.79 -2.72
CA PHE A 57 -10.20 14.43 -3.68
C PHE A 57 -11.42 13.82 -2.98
N MET A 58 -11.20 12.91 -2.02
CA MET A 58 -12.29 12.24 -1.29
C MET A 58 -13.03 13.15 -0.33
N PHE A 59 -12.40 14.25 0.11
CA PHE A 59 -13.07 15.28 0.90
C PHE A 59 -14.14 16.05 0.10
N MET A 60 -13.98 16.21 -1.23
CA MET A 60 -14.93 16.99 -2.03
C MET A 60 -16.36 16.40 -2.05
N PRO A 61 -16.55 15.08 -2.30
CA PRO A 61 -17.87 14.46 -2.17
C PRO A 61 -18.49 14.61 -0.77
N ASP A 62 -17.70 14.47 0.29
CA ASP A 62 -18.19 14.59 1.66
C ASP A 62 -18.77 16.00 1.91
N VAL A 63 -18.05 17.05 1.52
CA VAL A 63 -18.53 18.44 1.60
C VAL A 63 -19.75 18.69 0.72
N ALA A 64 -19.75 18.15 -0.51
CA ALA A 64 -20.88 18.30 -1.43
C ALA A 64 -22.17 17.69 -0.85
N ILE A 65 -22.08 16.51 -0.23
CA ILE A 65 -23.22 15.86 0.43
C ILE A 65 -23.73 16.68 1.62
N GLN A 66 -22.83 17.22 2.45
CA GLN A 66 -23.21 18.11 3.56
C GLN A 66 -23.98 19.34 3.05
N ASN A 67 -23.46 20.01 2.03
CA ASN A 67 -24.09 21.19 1.45
C ASN A 67 -25.45 20.86 0.82
N ALA A 68 -25.54 19.73 0.09
CA ALA A 68 -26.80 19.25 -0.47
C ALA A 68 -27.84 18.94 0.63
N TRP A 69 -27.42 18.35 1.74
CA TRP A 69 -28.31 18.07 2.88
C TRP A 69 -28.79 19.36 3.56
N LEU A 70 -27.94 20.39 3.71
CA LEU A 70 -28.35 21.69 4.24
C LEU A 70 -29.40 22.36 3.34
N LEU A 71 -29.20 22.33 2.02
CA LEU A 71 -30.18 22.83 1.04
C LEU A 71 -31.49 22.04 1.13
N TYR A 72 -31.41 20.72 1.23
CA TYR A 72 -32.57 19.86 1.40
C TYR A 72 -33.36 20.22 2.66
N ARG A 73 -32.69 20.40 3.80
CA ARG A 73 -33.31 20.79 5.07
C ARG A 73 -34.01 22.14 5.01
N ASN A 74 -33.49 23.06 4.20
CA ASN A 74 -34.09 24.38 3.98
C ASN A 74 -35.23 24.34 2.94
N SER A 75 -35.40 23.24 2.21
CA SER A 75 -36.43 23.07 1.19
C SER A 75 -37.78 22.62 1.78
N ALA A 76 -38.87 22.89 1.07
CA ALA A 76 -40.20 22.37 1.44
C ALA A 76 -40.27 20.83 1.46
N GLY A 77 -39.40 20.14 0.71
CA GLY A 77 -39.33 18.68 0.67
C GLY A 77 -38.96 18.04 2.01
N HIS A 78 -38.18 18.73 2.84
CA HIS A 78 -37.86 18.25 4.20
C HIS A 78 -39.06 18.26 5.15
N LYS A 79 -40.04 19.15 4.93
CA LYS A 79 -41.26 19.19 5.75
C LYS A 79 -42.12 17.94 5.55
N ASN A 80 -42.09 17.36 4.35
CA ASN A 80 -42.86 16.16 4.01
C ASN A 80 -42.10 14.86 4.34
N ARG A 81 -40.78 14.85 4.13
CA ARG A 81 -39.90 13.73 4.49
C ARG A 81 -38.69 14.32 5.17
N SER A 82 -38.63 14.28 6.50
CA SER A 82 -37.42 14.72 7.22
C SER A 82 -36.42 13.57 7.23
N LEU A 83 -35.27 13.76 6.57
CA LEU A 83 -34.18 12.79 6.58
C LEU A 83 -33.03 13.33 7.43
N ASP A 84 -32.52 12.48 8.32
CA ASP A 84 -31.22 12.72 8.93
C ASP A 84 -30.12 12.64 7.86
N LEU A 85 -28.93 13.10 8.21
CA LEU A 85 -27.80 13.19 7.30
C LEU A 85 -27.41 11.81 6.72
N LEU A 86 -27.44 10.76 7.55
CA LEU A 86 -27.08 9.41 7.15
C LEU A 86 -28.09 8.80 6.18
N ALA A 87 -29.38 8.96 6.44
CA ALA A 87 -30.47 8.52 5.60
C ALA A 87 -30.46 9.26 4.27
N PHE A 88 -30.19 10.56 4.29
CA PHE A 88 -30.00 11.35 3.07
C PHE A 88 -28.83 10.81 2.23
N GLN A 89 -27.67 10.57 2.85
CA GLN A 89 -26.50 10.01 2.17
C GLN A 89 -26.79 8.62 1.58
N ARG A 90 -27.48 7.74 2.31
CA ARG A 90 -27.91 6.42 1.81
C ARG A 90 -28.83 6.53 0.60
N GLU A 91 -29.77 7.47 0.62
CA GLU A 91 -30.68 7.69 -0.52
C GLU A 91 -29.92 8.15 -1.75
N VAL A 92 -29.00 9.12 -1.60
CA VAL A 92 -28.12 9.57 -2.68
C VAL A 92 -27.34 8.39 -3.25
N VAL A 93 -26.67 7.59 -2.41
CA VAL A 93 -25.92 6.42 -2.87
C VAL A 93 -26.82 5.42 -3.60
N ASN A 94 -28.03 5.16 -3.11
CA ASN A 94 -28.97 4.24 -3.76
C ASN A 94 -29.42 4.75 -5.13
N VAL A 95 -29.73 6.04 -5.26
CA VAL A 95 -30.12 6.66 -6.54
C VAL A 95 -28.98 6.56 -7.54
N TYR A 96 -27.75 6.92 -7.15
CA TYR A 96 -26.58 6.80 -8.02
C TYR A 96 -26.29 5.34 -8.37
N ARG A 97 -26.39 4.42 -7.41
CA ARG A 97 -26.22 2.99 -7.66
C ARG A 97 -27.22 2.49 -8.69
N LEU A 98 -28.50 2.84 -8.59
CA LEU A 98 -29.51 2.39 -9.55
C LEU A 98 -29.29 3.02 -10.93
N LYS A 99 -29.02 4.33 -10.99
CA LYS A 99 -28.78 5.06 -12.23
C LYS A 99 -27.57 4.54 -13.00
N PHE A 100 -26.45 4.31 -12.30
CA PHE A 100 -25.20 3.89 -12.92
C PHE A 100 -25.04 2.36 -13.00
N SER A 101 -25.75 1.56 -12.20
CA SER A 101 -25.81 0.09 -12.36
C SER A 101 -26.60 -0.29 -13.61
N ALA A 102 -27.72 0.39 -13.89
CA ALA A 102 -28.49 0.17 -15.11
C ALA A 102 -27.69 0.63 -16.36
N ALA A 103 -27.00 1.77 -16.27
CA ALA A 103 -26.10 2.24 -17.33
C ALA A 103 -24.90 1.31 -17.55
N ALA A 104 -24.31 0.73 -16.49
CA ALA A 104 -23.20 -0.22 -16.61
C ALA A 104 -23.62 -1.57 -17.23
N ARG A 105 -24.90 -1.97 -17.09
CA ARG A 105 -25.44 -3.16 -17.79
C ARG A 105 -25.68 -2.93 -19.28
N ASN A 106 -26.03 -1.70 -19.66
CA ASN A 106 -26.40 -1.35 -21.04
C ASN A 106 -25.28 -0.60 -21.79
N ALA A 107 -24.20 -0.22 -21.13
CA ALA A 107 -23.03 0.34 -21.78
C ALA A 107 -22.34 -0.79 -22.58
N PRO A 108 -22.00 -0.59 -23.87
CA PRO A 108 -21.00 -1.43 -24.50
C PRO A 108 -19.77 -1.30 -23.61
N GLY A 109 -19.36 -2.42 -23.01
CA GLY A 109 -18.32 -2.38 -21.99
C GLY A 109 -17.16 -1.56 -22.52
N ILE A 110 -16.68 -0.59 -21.74
CA ILE A 110 -15.33 -0.05 -21.90
C ILE A 110 -14.36 -1.15 -21.43
N GLY A 111 -14.53 -2.35 -21.99
CA GLY A 111 -13.48 -3.33 -22.07
C GLY A 111 -12.50 -2.74 -23.05
N ARG A 112 -11.25 -2.63 -22.60
CA ARG A 112 -10.11 -2.54 -23.48
C ARG A 112 -10.33 -3.52 -24.64
N PRO A 113 -10.21 -3.12 -25.92
CA PRO A 113 -10.35 -4.04 -27.03
C PRO A 113 -9.46 -5.25 -26.78
N LEU A 114 -10.02 -6.46 -26.90
CA LEU A 114 -9.24 -7.69 -27.00
C LEU A 114 -8.58 -7.69 -28.37
N THR A 115 -7.66 -6.76 -28.62
CA THR A 115 -6.73 -6.90 -29.72
C THR A 115 -5.81 -8.06 -29.39
N ALA A 116 -5.61 -8.89 -30.41
CA ALA A 116 -4.93 -10.17 -30.37
C ALA A 116 -3.62 -10.15 -29.58
N GLY A 117 -3.36 -11.24 -28.84
CA GLY A 117 -2.02 -11.56 -28.35
C GLY A 117 -1.61 -10.91 -27.03
N ARG A 118 -2.43 -11.02 -25.98
CA ARG A 118 -1.87 -11.03 -24.62
C ARG A 118 -2.09 -12.42 -24.04
N GLN A 119 -1.05 -13.24 -24.02
CA GLN A 119 -1.08 -14.51 -23.31
C GLN A 119 -1.64 -14.24 -21.92
N ARG A 120 -2.72 -14.95 -21.58
CA ARG A 120 -3.34 -14.92 -20.27
C ARG A 120 -2.26 -15.36 -19.30
N LYS A 121 -1.65 -14.41 -18.57
CA LYS A 121 -0.68 -14.73 -17.52
C LYS A 121 -1.29 -15.84 -16.68
N GLU A 122 -0.66 -16.99 -16.70
CA GLU A 122 -1.08 -18.13 -15.93
C GLU A 122 -1.17 -17.65 -14.48
N LYS A 123 -2.31 -17.89 -13.83
CA LYS A 123 -2.47 -17.47 -12.43
C LYS A 123 -1.37 -18.18 -11.66
N VAL A 124 -0.44 -17.40 -11.14
CA VAL A 124 0.70 -17.94 -10.40
C VAL A 124 0.18 -18.88 -9.31
N PRO A 125 0.81 -20.07 -9.12
CA PRO A 125 0.42 -21.04 -8.11
C PRO A 125 0.25 -20.38 -6.74
N LYS A 126 -0.60 -20.97 -5.88
CA LYS A 126 -0.92 -20.43 -4.54
C LYS A 126 0.32 -20.10 -3.70
N ALA A 127 1.47 -20.73 -3.96
CA ALA A 127 2.76 -20.42 -3.33
C ALA A 127 3.30 -19.01 -3.61
N VAL A 128 2.78 -18.30 -4.62
CA VAL A 128 3.23 -16.95 -5.03
C VAL A 128 2.18 -15.87 -4.78
N ARG A 129 1.04 -16.22 -4.17
CA ARG A 129 0.11 -15.22 -3.64
C ARG A 129 0.61 -14.81 -2.26
N GLN A 130 1.42 -13.76 -2.20
CA GLN A 130 1.69 -13.05 -0.96
C GLN A 130 0.48 -12.19 -0.60
N ASP A 131 -0.60 -12.86 -0.20
CA ASP A 131 -1.74 -12.23 0.44
C ASP A 131 -1.45 -12.30 1.96
N GLU A 132 -1.04 -11.18 2.54
CA GLU A 132 -1.23 -10.83 3.97
C GLU A 132 -0.69 -11.79 5.06
N GLN A 133 0.45 -12.44 4.88
CA GLN A 133 1.33 -12.76 6.01
C GLN A 133 2.53 -11.81 5.99
N GLY A 134 2.54 -10.87 6.95
CA GLY A 134 3.49 -9.77 7.01
C GLY A 134 4.93 -10.17 6.74
N ASP A 135 5.62 -9.33 5.98
CA ASP A 135 7.06 -9.37 5.73
C ASP A 135 7.84 -9.69 7.00
N LYS A 136 8.23 -10.97 7.17
CA LYS A 136 9.00 -11.41 8.33
C LYS A 136 10.50 -11.18 8.16
N CYS A 137 10.99 -11.15 6.92
CA CYS A 137 12.41 -10.92 6.66
C CYS A 137 12.80 -9.45 6.90
N ARG A 138 13.61 -9.19 7.92
CA ARG A 138 14.26 -7.89 8.17
C ARG A 138 15.62 -7.83 7.49
N ILE A 139 16.12 -6.62 7.24
CA ILE A 139 17.44 -6.39 6.63
C ILE A 139 18.59 -7.07 7.37
N THR A 140 18.49 -7.19 8.70
CA THR A 140 19.47 -7.88 9.56
C THR A 140 19.48 -9.38 9.35
N ASP A 141 18.31 -9.97 9.08
CA ASP A 141 18.16 -11.41 8.86
C ASP A 141 18.45 -11.77 7.39
N TYR A 142 18.21 -10.83 6.48
CA TYR A 142 18.62 -10.91 5.09
C TYR A 142 20.14 -11.04 4.93
N GLY A 143 20.92 -10.26 5.71
CA GLY A 143 22.38 -10.41 5.74
C GLY A 143 22.84 -11.80 6.20
N LYS A 144 22.14 -12.41 7.17
CA LYS A 144 22.44 -13.78 7.64
C LYS A 144 22.14 -14.82 6.57
N LEU A 145 21.04 -14.65 5.82
CA LEU A 145 20.71 -15.50 4.68
C LEU A 145 21.83 -15.48 3.64
N LYS A 146 22.29 -14.29 3.23
CA LYS A 146 23.40 -14.14 2.27
C LYS A 146 24.68 -14.84 2.73
N ASN A 147 25.06 -14.66 4.00
CA ASN A 147 26.26 -15.30 4.54
C ASN A 147 26.13 -16.83 4.52
N LYS A 148 24.98 -17.38 4.94
CA LYS A 148 24.73 -18.82 4.94
C LYS A 148 24.76 -19.42 3.53
N MET A 149 24.24 -18.71 2.53
CA MET A 149 24.31 -19.16 1.13
C MET A 149 25.76 -19.26 0.64
N LEU A 150 26.56 -18.25 0.94
CA LEU A 150 27.96 -18.22 0.56
C LEU A 150 28.75 -19.32 1.29
N ASP A 151 28.47 -19.55 2.57
CA ASP A 151 29.10 -20.59 3.39
C ASP A 151 28.78 -22.01 2.88
N LEU A 152 27.53 -22.28 2.49
CA LEU A 152 27.14 -23.58 1.92
C LEU A 152 27.89 -23.87 0.62
N GLN A 153 28.09 -22.84 -0.21
CA GLN A 153 28.77 -22.98 -1.48
C GLN A 153 30.28 -23.07 -1.29
N ASN A 154 30.83 -22.34 -0.33
CA ASN A 154 32.22 -22.49 0.10
C ASN A 154 32.49 -23.91 0.61
N GLN A 155 31.60 -24.48 1.43
CA GLN A 155 31.72 -25.88 1.90
C GLN A 155 31.68 -26.90 0.77
N LYS A 156 30.85 -26.67 -0.26
CA LYS A 156 30.79 -27.55 -1.45
C LYS A 156 32.04 -27.42 -2.32
N TYR A 157 32.57 -26.20 -2.47
CA TYR A 157 33.78 -25.93 -3.23
C TYR A 157 35.04 -26.49 -2.54
N VAL A 158 35.20 -26.27 -1.23
CA VAL A 158 36.32 -26.79 -0.43
C VAL A 158 36.31 -28.33 -0.35
N ARG A 159 35.14 -28.97 -0.47
CA ARG A 159 35.05 -30.44 -0.61
C ARG A 159 35.55 -30.96 -1.96
N GLN A 160 35.67 -30.11 -2.98
CA GLN A 160 36.08 -30.47 -4.34
C GLN A 160 37.55 -30.12 -4.64
N GLU A 161 38.16 -29.18 -3.91
CA GLU A 161 39.57 -28.79 -4.10
C GLU A 161 40.36 -28.71 -2.78
N ASN A 162 41.41 -29.52 -2.63
CA ASN A 162 42.45 -29.31 -1.61
C ASN A 162 43.33 -28.13 -2.03
N VAL A 163 42.99 -26.89 -1.65
CA VAL A 163 43.82 -25.70 -1.96
C VAL A 163 44.12 -24.91 -0.68
N GLY A 164 45.42 -24.67 -0.49
CA GLY A 164 46.03 -24.05 0.69
C GLY A 164 45.85 -22.53 0.79
N GLU A 165 46.16 -22.03 1.97
CA GLU A 165 45.79 -20.73 2.49
C GLU A 165 46.61 -19.54 1.95
N ASN A 166 45.94 -18.39 1.98
CA ASN A 166 46.49 -17.02 2.07
C ASN A 166 47.07 -16.39 0.80
N GLU A 167 46.17 -15.93 -0.08
CA GLU A 167 46.22 -14.58 -0.71
C GLU A 167 44.90 -14.22 -1.47
N ASP A 168 43.99 -15.18 -1.64
CA ASP A 168 42.87 -15.10 -2.60
C ASP A 168 41.44 -15.01 -2.00
N LYS A 169 41.22 -14.34 -0.86
CA LYS A 169 39.86 -14.27 -0.28
C LYS A 169 38.84 -13.53 -1.15
N MET A 170 39.27 -12.51 -1.91
CA MET A 170 38.37 -11.72 -2.77
C MET A 170 38.12 -12.38 -4.14
N SER A 171 39.12 -13.07 -4.68
CA SER A 171 39.03 -13.89 -5.89
C SER A 171 38.18 -15.14 -5.65
N LEU A 172 38.37 -15.84 -4.52
CA LEU A 172 37.54 -16.99 -4.14
C LEU A 172 36.06 -16.60 -3.98
N LYS A 173 35.77 -15.47 -3.33
CA LYS A 173 34.40 -14.97 -3.19
C LYS A 173 33.75 -14.71 -4.55
N LYS A 174 34.50 -14.16 -5.52
CA LYS A 174 34.01 -13.97 -6.89
C LYS A 174 33.74 -15.30 -7.59
N VAL A 175 34.61 -16.29 -7.44
CA VAL A 175 34.43 -17.64 -7.99
C VAL A 175 33.18 -18.31 -7.41
N LEU A 176 32.99 -18.25 -6.09
CA LEU A 176 31.80 -18.79 -5.43
C LEU A 176 30.52 -18.12 -5.92
N VAL A 177 30.52 -16.79 -6.06
CA VAL A 177 29.36 -16.04 -6.55
C VAL A 177 29.07 -16.35 -8.03
N ASP A 178 30.09 -16.59 -8.87
CA ASP A 178 29.89 -17.01 -10.26
C ASP A 178 29.28 -18.42 -10.36
N LEU A 179 29.78 -19.36 -9.54
CA LEU A 179 29.21 -20.71 -9.44
C LEU A 179 27.78 -20.68 -8.91
N MET A 180 27.51 -19.83 -7.91
CA MET A 180 26.16 -19.62 -7.40
C MET A 180 25.24 -19.11 -8.49
N PHE A 181 25.64 -18.07 -9.22
CA PHE A 181 24.81 -17.50 -10.28
C PHE A 181 24.46 -18.54 -11.33
N LYS A 182 25.44 -19.31 -11.82
CA LYS A 182 25.23 -20.42 -12.76
C LYS A 182 24.34 -21.54 -12.21
N TYR A 183 24.38 -21.77 -10.90
CA TYR A 183 23.53 -22.78 -10.27
C TYR A 183 22.07 -22.31 -10.17
N PHE A 184 21.83 -21.01 -10.00
CA PHE A 184 20.47 -20.44 -10.01
C PHE A 184 19.93 -20.30 -11.44
N ASP A 185 20.73 -19.78 -12.37
CA ASP A 185 20.40 -19.58 -13.79
C ASP A 185 20.43 -20.93 -14.55
N SER A 186 19.38 -21.73 -14.36
CA SER A 186 19.29 -23.10 -14.88
C SER A 186 19.02 -23.13 -16.38
N ASP A 187 18.41 -22.07 -16.92
CA ASP A 187 18.13 -21.93 -18.34
C ASP A 187 19.21 -21.14 -19.11
N ASN A 188 20.25 -20.67 -18.43
CA ASN A 188 21.35 -19.85 -18.96
C ASN A 188 20.88 -18.58 -19.66
N SER A 189 19.76 -18.01 -19.20
CA SER A 189 19.24 -16.74 -19.71
C SER A 189 20.08 -15.54 -19.28
N GLY A 190 20.99 -15.71 -18.31
CA GLY A 190 21.78 -14.63 -17.72
C GLY A 190 21.00 -13.78 -16.73
N LEU A 191 19.80 -14.24 -16.34
CA LEU A 191 18.89 -13.62 -15.40
C LEU A 191 18.40 -14.68 -14.42
N VAL A 192 18.30 -14.35 -13.13
CA VAL A 192 17.74 -15.28 -12.14
C VAL A 192 16.30 -14.90 -11.82
N ASP A 193 15.35 -15.78 -12.14
CA ASP A 193 13.91 -15.55 -11.99
C ASP A 193 13.28 -16.26 -10.78
N SER A 194 12.02 -15.95 -10.48
CA SER A 194 11.30 -16.58 -9.35
C SER A 194 11.08 -18.10 -9.49
N ASN A 195 11.01 -18.62 -10.71
CA ASN A 195 10.83 -20.05 -10.97
C ASN A 195 12.12 -20.80 -10.69
N GLU A 196 13.26 -20.25 -11.09
CA GLU A 196 14.60 -20.78 -10.85
C GLU A 196 14.93 -20.80 -9.36
N LEU A 197 14.65 -19.70 -8.65
CA LEU A 197 14.72 -19.67 -7.19
C LEU A 197 13.82 -20.76 -6.57
N SER A 198 12.60 -20.95 -7.09
CA SER A 198 11.70 -21.99 -6.59
C SER A 198 12.23 -23.41 -6.84
N GLN A 199 13.01 -23.65 -7.89
CA GLN A 199 13.61 -24.96 -8.15
C GLN A 199 14.73 -25.27 -7.16
N VAL A 200 15.60 -24.28 -6.89
CA VAL A 200 16.71 -24.44 -5.93
C VAL A 200 16.22 -24.70 -4.50
N ILE A 201 15.13 -24.05 -4.07
CA ILE A 201 14.51 -24.28 -2.75
C ILE A 201 14.10 -25.75 -2.57
N LYS A 202 13.64 -26.42 -3.64
CA LYS A 202 13.20 -27.82 -3.59
C LYS A 202 14.37 -28.80 -3.48
N GLN A 203 15.54 -28.45 -4.00
CA GLN A 203 16.72 -29.34 -4.01
C GLN A 203 17.54 -29.25 -2.72
N GLU A 204 17.67 -28.07 -2.11
CA GLU A 204 18.66 -27.84 -1.05
C GLU A 204 18.10 -27.83 0.38
N GLY A 205 16.79 -28.07 0.59
CA GLY A 205 16.23 -28.16 1.94
C GLY A 205 16.42 -26.90 2.81
N LEU A 206 16.79 -25.75 2.20
CA LEU A 206 17.02 -24.47 2.88
C LEU A 206 15.79 -23.92 3.62
N ALA A 207 14.63 -24.56 3.46
CA ALA A 207 13.34 -24.11 3.97
C ALA A 207 13.07 -24.44 5.45
N LYS A 208 13.92 -25.22 6.15
CA LYS A 208 13.56 -25.69 7.50
C LYS A 208 14.34 -25.15 8.68
N ASP A 209 15.54 -24.60 8.51
CA ASP A 209 16.33 -24.15 9.66
C ASP A 209 16.72 -22.67 9.59
N LEU A 210 15.94 -21.88 10.35
CA LEU A 210 16.39 -20.74 11.17
C LEU A 210 16.57 -19.35 10.53
N SER A 211 15.75 -18.93 9.57
CA SER A 211 15.55 -17.50 9.33
C SER A 211 14.18 -17.21 8.71
N GLU A 212 13.54 -16.16 9.19
CA GLU A 212 12.28 -15.62 8.63
C GLU A 212 12.42 -15.11 7.17
N CYS A 213 13.62 -15.21 6.60
CA CYS A 213 13.96 -14.86 5.23
C CYS A 213 13.98 -16.08 4.31
N THR A 214 13.39 -15.91 3.15
CA THR A 214 13.33 -16.88 2.05
C THR A 214 14.27 -16.46 0.93
N LEU A 215 14.59 -17.40 0.04
CA LEU A 215 15.37 -17.10 -1.16
C LEU A 215 14.70 -16.04 -2.06
N PHE A 216 13.36 -15.92 -2.01
CA PHE A 216 12.62 -14.88 -2.73
C PHE A 216 12.93 -13.46 -2.21
N ASP A 217 13.47 -13.33 -1.00
CA ASP A 217 13.90 -12.02 -0.49
C ASP A 217 15.13 -11.47 -1.24
N LEU A 218 15.84 -12.29 -2.03
CA LEU A 218 16.86 -11.79 -2.96
C LEU A 218 16.26 -10.84 -4.00
N LEU A 219 15.16 -11.25 -4.64
CA LEU A 219 14.41 -10.40 -5.56
C LEU A 219 13.80 -9.18 -4.87
N LYS A 220 13.51 -9.27 -3.57
CA LYS A 220 12.94 -8.14 -2.82
C LYS A 220 13.97 -7.04 -2.54
N TYR A 221 15.20 -7.41 -2.21
CA TYR A 221 16.22 -6.48 -1.73
C TYR A 221 17.24 -6.07 -2.78
N ASP A 222 17.50 -6.90 -3.81
CA ASP A 222 18.57 -6.65 -4.77
C ASP A 222 18.09 -6.50 -6.23
N ASP A 223 16.77 -6.53 -6.50
CA ASP A 223 16.19 -6.10 -7.78
C ASP A 223 16.06 -4.56 -7.80
N TYR A 224 17.07 -3.87 -8.34
CA TYR A 224 17.12 -2.40 -8.30
C TYR A 224 16.32 -1.77 -9.44
N ASN A 225 16.16 -2.48 -10.56
CA ASN A 225 15.45 -1.99 -11.73
C ASN A 225 13.93 -2.34 -11.71
N GLY A 226 13.52 -3.25 -10.81
CA GLY A 226 12.14 -3.66 -10.59
C GLY A 226 11.58 -4.58 -11.68
N ASP A 227 12.44 -5.25 -12.46
CA ASP A 227 12.03 -6.10 -13.57
C ASP A 227 11.64 -7.53 -13.15
N LYS A 228 11.78 -7.85 -11.85
CA LYS A 228 11.51 -9.16 -11.22
C LYS A 228 12.49 -10.27 -11.59
N HIS A 229 13.65 -9.91 -12.10
CA HIS A 229 14.76 -10.80 -12.36
C HIS A 229 16.01 -10.22 -11.69
N LEU A 230 16.95 -11.08 -11.31
CA LEU A 230 18.26 -10.62 -10.86
C LEU A 230 19.23 -10.75 -12.01
N SER A 231 19.65 -9.61 -12.55
CA SER A 231 20.76 -9.58 -13.50
C SER A 231 22.07 -9.97 -12.81
N LYS A 232 23.06 -10.38 -13.61
CA LYS A 232 24.42 -10.67 -13.12
C LYS A 232 24.99 -9.53 -12.28
N GLU A 233 24.76 -8.28 -12.68
CA GLU A 233 25.25 -7.11 -11.96
C GLU A 233 24.60 -6.94 -10.58
N GLU A 234 23.29 -7.14 -10.51
CA GLU A 234 22.50 -7.01 -9.29
C GLU A 234 22.83 -8.11 -8.30
N PHE A 235 22.97 -9.34 -8.80
CA PHE A 235 23.39 -10.49 -8.00
C PHE A 235 24.82 -10.30 -7.45
N TYR A 236 25.75 -9.80 -8.25
CA TYR A 236 27.13 -9.57 -7.80
C TYR A 236 27.21 -8.45 -6.76
N LYS A 237 26.45 -7.36 -6.96
CA LYS A 237 26.29 -6.29 -5.97
C LYS A 237 25.71 -6.81 -4.66
N ALA A 238 24.74 -7.74 -4.72
CA ALA A 238 24.14 -8.35 -3.55
C ALA A 238 25.17 -9.00 -2.61
N PHE A 239 26.23 -9.60 -3.17
CA PHE A 239 27.31 -10.25 -2.42
C PHE A 239 28.57 -9.37 -2.29
N VAL A 240 28.50 -8.08 -2.62
CA VAL A 240 29.63 -7.14 -2.53
C VAL A 240 30.83 -7.63 -3.38
N VAL A 241 30.55 -8.10 -4.59
CA VAL A 241 31.55 -8.49 -5.60
C VAL A 241 31.52 -7.50 -6.75
N LYS A 242 32.69 -6.99 -7.16
CA LYS A 242 32.82 -6.11 -8.32
C LYS A 242 32.99 -6.95 -9.60
N LEU A 243 32.22 -6.62 -10.63
CA LEU A 243 32.54 -7.01 -12.01
C LEU A 243 33.75 -6.17 -12.44
N ILE A 244 34.78 -6.84 -12.96
CA ILE A 244 35.99 -6.21 -13.53
C ILE A 244 35.81 -6.30 -15.04
#